data_AF-A0A517ZTT7-F1
#
_entry.id   AF-A0A517ZTT7-F1
#
_cell.length_a   1.000
_cell.length_b   1.000
_cell.length_c   1.000
_cell.angle_alpha   90.00
_cell.angle_beta   90.00
_cell.angle_gamma   90.00
#
_symmetry.space_group_name_H-M   'P 1'
#
loop_
_entity.id
_entity.type
_entity.pdbx_description
1 polymer ?
#
loop_
_entity_poly.entity_id
_entity_poly.type
_entity_poly.pdbx_seq_one_letter_code
_entity_poly.pdbx_strand_id
1 'polypeptide(L)'
;MHQRGIMIALMILGSFAVCCIQLHRAQATPPTGITTLDAGIPYAIGTEDGAATFDLEIGNGDRYLLIIGSLAASDVEFPLSLNAHPIAAVTKQPIKRIAPLAVRPITTPAAPLPLTDRTPSQDTRASRDFSIHVTDGALDDPRSYHKVRGRLIAEGRHVRVYLDGDQTERELYPDIAAEVIRLFDDEVYPTSLQHCGDYCDVDGDGKFAILLSHWLGKLQGGQTSVGGFVRGSDFRKTIAPPFGNQADVLYLNSNIAAGPRLKTLLAHEYTHAVLFSARRRLADSMAVDTDEEDWLNEAIAHVAENMHSSDWSNLDHRIDAFLQNPAECPLVVADYYRAGRWRDHGCRGATYLLLRWCTDTYGDQLIRRLIHSRQRGRINLQQATGQSFEDLFRYWTIALAGAPVENSTVANQSPAGLQYLSLNGHIGEHDLQGIARDEWNINSAAPTLSLNGTSSRFVEISAADSPGIVRLCVSSQSSAQLQITLIKLPSAAPDQNGRQPHLAAR
;
A
#
# COMPACT_ATOMS: atom_id res chain seq x y z
N MET A 1 25.31 -20.22 -60.07
CA MET A 1 24.38 -20.23 -61.22
C MET A 1 23.07 -20.86 -60.77
N HIS A 2 21.97 -20.16 -61.05
CA HIS A 2 20.52 -20.43 -60.93
C HIS A 2 20.00 -21.57 -60.02
N GLN A 3 19.24 -21.27 -58.96
CA GLN A 3 17.79 -20.91 -58.89
C GLN A 3 16.80 -22.08 -59.15
N ARG A 4 16.09 -22.40 -58.06
CA ARG A 4 14.63 -22.68 -57.92
C ARG A 4 14.02 -23.94 -58.53
N GLY A 5 13.27 -24.65 -57.68
CA GLY A 5 12.21 -25.58 -58.07
C GLY A 5 11.61 -26.32 -56.86
N ILE A 6 10.50 -25.80 -56.34
CA ILE A 6 9.74 -26.27 -55.17
C ILE A 6 8.54 -27.14 -55.61
N MET A 7 8.16 -28.12 -54.75
CA MET A 7 6.90 -28.89 -54.65
C MET A 7 6.66 -29.99 -55.72
N ILE A 8 6.23 -31.22 -55.42
CA ILE A 8 4.97 -31.67 -54.77
C ILE A 8 5.06 -33.14 -54.27
N ALA A 9 4.43 -33.39 -53.10
CA ALA A 9 3.75 -34.58 -52.54
C ALA A 9 4.04 -36.03 -52.98
N LEU A 10 4.21 -36.94 -51.99
CA LEU A 10 3.12 -37.81 -51.49
C LEU A 10 3.55 -38.63 -50.26
N MET A 11 2.69 -38.62 -49.24
CA MET A 11 2.69 -39.51 -48.07
C MET A 11 2.32 -40.95 -48.47
N ILE A 12 2.75 -41.94 -47.67
CA ILE A 12 1.90 -42.87 -46.87
C ILE A 12 2.73 -44.11 -46.43
N LEU A 13 2.45 -44.59 -45.21
CA LEU A 13 2.80 -45.88 -44.56
C LEU A 13 4.26 -46.06 -44.10
N GLY A 14 4.60 -46.38 -42.85
CA GLY A 14 3.81 -46.75 -41.67
C GLY A 14 4.72 -47.55 -40.73
N SER A 15 4.72 -47.23 -39.44
CA SER A 15 5.08 -48.16 -38.36
C SER A 15 4.71 -47.55 -37.01
N PHE A 16 3.57 -48.03 -36.50
CA PHE A 16 3.06 -47.80 -35.15
C PHE A 16 3.89 -48.64 -34.17
N ALA A 17 4.60 -47.98 -33.25
CA ALA A 17 5.05 -48.61 -32.00
C ALA A 17 4.15 -48.10 -30.88
N VAL A 18 3.23 -48.97 -30.43
CA VAL A 18 2.34 -48.73 -29.30
C VAL A 18 3.19 -48.82 -28.02
N CYS A 19 3.48 -47.67 -27.42
CA CYS A 19 4.03 -47.61 -26.07
C CYS A 19 2.86 -47.42 -25.10
N CYS A 20 2.40 -48.52 -24.49
CA CYS A 20 1.43 -48.49 -23.40
C CYS A 20 2.09 -47.89 -22.14
N ILE A 21 2.02 -46.57 -21.99
CA ILE A 21 2.26 -45.93 -20.70
C ILE A 21 1.00 -46.15 -19.86
N GLN A 22 1.06 -47.11 -18.94
CA GLN A 22 0.10 -47.21 -17.86
C GLN A 22 0.22 -45.96 -16.98
N LEU A 23 -0.71 -45.02 -17.15
CA LEU A 23 -0.99 -43.99 -16.16
C LEU A 23 -1.44 -44.71 -14.86
N HIS A 24 -0.50 -44.92 -13.95
CA HIS A 24 -0.85 -45.11 -12.55
C HIS A 24 -1.53 -43.82 -12.08
N ARG A 25 -2.86 -43.81 -12.09
CA ARG A 25 -3.62 -42.98 -11.15
C ARG A 25 -3.12 -43.38 -9.78
N ALA A 26 -2.29 -42.56 -9.16
CA ALA A 26 -2.11 -42.59 -7.73
C ALA A 26 -3.52 -42.42 -7.14
N GLN A 27 -4.10 -43.50 -6.66
CA GLN A 27 -5.24 -43.41 -5.76
C GLN A 27 -4.72 -42.64 -4.55
N ALA A 28 -5.10 -41.36 -4.46
CA ALA A 28 -4.90 -40.59 -3.25
C ALA A 28 -5.60 -41.38 -2.14
N THR A 29 -4.80 -41.90 -1.21
CA THR A 29 -5.30 -42.47 0.03
C THR A 29 -6.19 -41.40 0.66
N PRO A 30 -7.47 -41.67 0.96
CA PRO A 30 -8.31 -40.68 1.63
C PRO A 30 -7.63 -40.28 2.93
N PRO A 31 -7.55 -38.97 3.26
CA PRO A 31 -6.96 -38.54 4.51
C PRO A 31 -7.68 -39.23 5.67
N THR A 32 -6.95 -40.09 6.38
CA THR A 32 -7.42 -40.77 7.58
C THR A 32 -7.38 -39.78 8.73
N GLY A 33 -8.41 -38.94 8.82
CA GLY A 33 -8.63 -38.00 9.93
C GLY A 33 -9.32 -36.72 9.47
N ILE A 34 -10.41 -36.35 10.15
CA ILE A 34 -11.01 -35.01 10.03
C ILE A 34 -10.00 -34.01 10.59
N THR A 35 -9.66 -32.97 9.83
CA THR A 35 -8.80 -31.90 10.33
C THR A 35 -9.60 -31.06 11.32
N THR A 36 -9.30 -31.17 12.61
CA THR A 36 -9.85 -30.29 13.64
C THR A 36 -9.13 -28.93 13.58
N LEU A 37 -9.90 -27.84 13.61
CA LEU A 37 -9.37 -26.48 13.59
C LEU A 37 -9.16 -25.99 15.03
N ASP A 38 -7.92 -25.63 15.35
CA ASP A 38 -7.57 -25.02 16.63
C ASP A 38 -8.14 -23.59 16.67
N ALA A 39 -8.80 -23.23 17.77
CA ALA A 39 -9.32 -21.87 17.94
C ALA A 39 -8.17 -20.86 17.87
N GLY A 40 -8.40 -19.81 17.08
CA GLY A 40 -7.44 -18.74 16.88
C GLY A 40 -6.29 -19.05 15.90
N ILE A 41 -6.13 -20.29 15.47
CA ILE A 41 -5.08 -20.62 14.51
C ILE A 41 -5.58 -20.34 13.09
N PRO A 42 -4.79 -19.63 12.25
CA PRO A 42 -5.15 -19.41 10.85
C PRO A 42 -4.80 -20.60 9.96
N TYR A 43 -5.72 -20.93 9.05
CA TYR A 43 -5.57 -21.99 8.07
C TYR A 43 -5.78 -21.45 6.65
N ALA A 44 -4.87 -21.78 5.73
CA ALA A 44 -5.02 -21.50 4.32
C ALA A 44 -5.97 -22.52 3.69
N ILE A 45 -6.88 -22.05 2.84
CA ILE A 45 -7.79 -22.87 2.05
C ILE A 45 -7.30 -22.89 0.60
N GLY A 46 -7.12 -24.10 0.05
CA GLY A 46 -6.73 -24.27 -1.35
C GLY A 46 -7.82 -23.80 -2.32
N THR A 47 -7.40 -23.06 -3.34
CA THR A 47 -8.25 -22.58 -4.44
C THR A 47 -7.87 -23.27 -5.74
N GLU A 48 -8.85 -23.54 -6.59
CA GLU A 48 -8.70 -24.13 -7.91
C GLU A 48 -9.69 -23.43 -8.86
N ASP A 49 -9.22 -22.94 -10.00
CA ASP A 49 -10.02 -22.26 -11.03
C ASP A 49 -10.96 -21.14 -10.50
N GLY A 50 -10.49 -20.35 -9.53
CA GLY A 50 -11.25 -19.24 -8.95
C GLY A 50 -12.26 -19.64 -7.88
N ALA A 51 -12.24 -20.90 -7.43
CA ALA A 51 -13.11 -21.39 -6.35
C ALA A 51 -12.33 -22.10 -5.23
N ALA A 52 -12.78 -21.94 -3.99
CA ALA A 52 -12.44 -22.81 -2.88
C ALA A 52 -13.68 -23.61 -2.48
N THR A 53 -13.54 -24.92 -2.32
CA THR A 53 -14.58 -25.79 -1.78
C THR A 53 -13.98 -26.64 -0.66
N PHE A 54 -14.57 -26.58 0.52
CA PHE A 54 -14.06 -27.26 1.70
C PHE A 54 -15.20 -27.62 2.67
N ASP A 55 -15.00 -28.70 3.40
CA ASP A 55 -15.97 -29.25 4.34
C ASP A 55 -15.56 -28.91 5.78
N LEU A 56 -16.48 -28.31 6.52
CA LEU A 56 -16.31 -28.01 7.93
C LEU A 56 -17.32 -28.79 8.77
N GLU A 57 -16.84 -29.34 9.88
CA GLU A 57 -17.70 -29.77 10.97
C GLU A 57 -17.91 -28.56 11.89
N ILE A 58 -19.15 -28.08 11.95
CA ILE A 58 -19.52 -26.90 12.73
C ILE A 58 -20.27 -27.38 13.98
N GLY A 59 -19.66 -27.15 15.15
CA GLY A 59 -20.27 -27.42 16.44
C GLY A 59 -21.28 -26.35 16.85
N ASN A 60 -22.02 -26.61 17.92
CA ASN A 60 -22.97 -25.62 18.44
C ASN A 60 -22.22 -24.39 18.98
N GLY A 61 -22.64 -23.19 18.54
CA GLY A 61 -22.00 -21.93 18.93
C GLY A 61 -20.61 -21.68 18.33
N ASP A 62 -20.13 -22.55 17.43
CA ASP A 62 -18.89 -22.30 16.70
C ASP A 62 -19.05 -21.10 15.76
N ARG A 63 -18.04 -20.22 15.76
CA ARG A 63 -17.92 -19.10 14.84
C ARG A 63 -16.60 -19.21 14.09
N TYR A 64 -16.59 -18.77 12.84
CA TYR A 64 -15.40 -18.77 12.01
C TYR A 64 -15.24 -17.42 11.33
N LEU A 65 -14.01 -16.95 11.16
CA LEU A 65 -13.71 -15.82 10.31
C LEU A 65 -13.11 -16.32 9.00
N LEU A 66 -13.75 -15.96 7.90
CA LEU A 66 -13.27 -16.20 6.54
C LEU A 66 -12.71 -14.90 5.98
N ILE A 67 -11.40 -14.87 5.75
CA ILE A 67 -10.70 -13.77 5.09
C ILE A 67 -10.57 -14.13 3.62
N ILE A 68 -11.21 -13.36 2.75
CA ILE A 68 -11.26 -13.56 1.30
C ILE A 68 -10.46 -12.43 0.65
N GLY A 69 -9.27 -12.74 0.15
CA GLY A 69 -8.41 -11.80 -0.57
C GLY A 69 -8.39 -12.04 -2.07
N SER A 70 -8.10 -10.99 -2.84
CA SER A 70 -7.79 -11.05 -4.27
C SER A 70 -6.34 -10.65 -4.48
N LEU A 71 -5.56 -11.40 -5.25
CA LEU A 71 -4.15 -11.07 -5.55
C LEU A 71 -3.96 -10.33 -6.88
N ALA A 72 -5.06 -10.15 -7.62
CA ALA A 72 -5.07 -9.50 -8.93
C ALA A 72 -4.54 -8.06 -8.87
N ALA A 73 -3.62 -7.71 -9.77
CA ALA A 73 -3.16 -6.33 -9.98
C ALA A 73 -4.15 -5.57 -10.88
N SER A 74 -5.30 -5.18 -10.35
CA SER A 74 -6.38 -4.62 -11.16
C SER A 74 -7.26 -3.65 -10.38
N ASP A 75 -7.80 -2.67 -11.10
CA ASP A 75 -8.88 -1.76 -10.70
C ASP A 75 -10.28 -2.37 -10.86
N VAL A 76 -10.38 -3.63 -11.34
CA VAL A 76 -11.64 -4.33 -11.54
C VAL A 76 -12.19 -4.85 -10.21
N GLU A 77 -13.51 -4.71 -10.06
CA GLU A 77 -14.29 -5.32 -8.98
C GLU A 77 -14.66 -6.77 -9.35
N PHE A 78 -14.43 -7.69 -8.42
CA PHE A 78 -14.72 -9.11 -8.55
C PHE A 78 -15.91 -9.49 -7.67
N PRO A 79 -17.07 -9.86 -8.26
CA PRO A 79 -18.19 -10.42 -7.51
C PRO A 79 -17.80 -11.74 -6.83
N LEU A 80 -18.28 -11.94 -5.61
CA LEU A 80 -18.13 -13.18 -4.85
C LEU A 80 -19.44 -13.95 -4.81
N SER A 81 -19.35 -15.28 -4.96
CA SER A 81 -20.46 -16.19 -4.65
C SER A 81 -20.05 -17.07 -3.47
N LEU A 82 -20.86 -17.02 -2.42
CA LEU A 82 -20.73 -17.84 -1.22
C LEU A 82 -21.91 -18.81 -1.18
N ASN A 83 -21.64 -20.09 -0.94
CA ASN A 83 -22.68 -21.11 -0.81
C ASN A 83 -22.32 -22.08 0.33
N ALA A 84 -23.33 -22.50 1.08
CA ALA A 84 -23.21 -23.51 2.12
C ALA A 84 -24.31 -24.55 1.94
N HIS A 85 -23.98 -25.84 2.08
CA HIS A 85 -25.01 -26.89 2.13
C HIS A 85 -24.59 -28.02 3.08
N PRO A 86 -25.54 -28.60 3.84
CA PRO A 86 -25.26 -29.77 4.67
C PRO A 86 -24.80 -30.98 3.84
N ILE A 87 -23.86 -31.75 4.38
CA ILE A 87 -23.39 -33.01 3.82
C ILE A 87 -23.33 -34.08 4.90
N ALA A 88 -23.36 -35.36 4.51
CA ALA A 88 -23.38 -36.46 5.46
C ALA A 88 -22.02 -36.77 6.11
N ALA A 89 -20.91 -36.47 5.41
CA ALA A 89 -19.56 -36.77 5.87
C ALA A 89 -18.55 -35.83 5.19
N VAL A 90 -17.43 -35.57 5.86
CA VAL A 90 -16.30 -34.82 5.31
C VAL A 90 -15.67 -35.60 4.15
N THR A 91 -15.55 -34.99 2.98
CA THR A 91 -14.86 -35.58 1.81
C THR A 91 -13.81 -34.67 1.17
N LYS A 92 -13.78 -33.37 1.48
CA LYS A 92 -12.86 -32.40 0.89
C LYS A 92 -12.39 -31.39 1.95
N GLN A 93 -11.13 -31.47 2.36
CA GLN A 93 -10.49 -30.51 3.28
C GLN A 93 -9.12 -30.05 2.74
N PRO A 94 -9.08 -29.15 1.73
CA PRO A 94 -7.84 -28.53 1.26
C PRO A 94 -7.36 -27.45 2.25
N ILE A 95 -7.32 -27.79 3.54
CA ILE A 95 -7.07 -26.89 4.65
C ILE A 95 -5.67 -27.15 5.17
N LYS A 96 -4.82 -26.11 5.21
CA LYS A 96 -3.45 -26.21 5.70
C LYS A 96 -3.20 -25.17 6.77
N ARG A 97 -2.74 -25.60 7.95
CA ARG A 97 -2.31 -24.68 9.01
C ARG A 97 -1.22 -23.74 8.48
N ILE A 98 -1.40 -22.45 8.69
CA ILE A 98 -0.41 -21.44 8.32
C ILE A 98 0.68 -21.44 9.41
N ALA A 99 1.92 -21.66 8.99
CA ALA A 99 3.07 -21.59 9.90
C ALA A 99 3.34 -20.11 10.27
N PRO A 100 4.08 -19.83 11.36
CA PRO A 100 4.56 -18.48 11.61
C PRO A 100 5.43 -17.97 10.44
N LEU A 101 5.32 -16.67 10.14
CA LEU A 101 6.15 -16.03 9.13
C LEU A 101 7.62 -16.04 9.56
N ALA A 102 8.50 -16.51 8.70
CA ALA A 102 9.94 -16.53 8.97
C ALA A 102 10.54 -15.13 8.79
N VAL A 103 10.54 -14.34 9.86
CA VAL A 103 11.02 -12.95 9.85
C VAL A 103 12.52 -12.87 10.09
N ARG A 104 13.22 -12.08 9.26
CA ARG A 104 14.61 -11.68 9.48
C ARG A 104 14.66 -10.16 9.60
N PRO A 105 14.88 -9.61 10.81
CA PRO A 105 14.98 -8.17 10.99
C PRO A 105 16.06 -7.56 10.10
N ILE A 106 15.72 -6.44 9.46
CA ILE A 106 16.60 -5.62 8.64
C ILE A 106 17.25 -4.62 9.59
N THR A 107 18.47 -4.92 10.02
CA THR A 107 19.22 -4.08 10.96
C THR A 107 20.32 -3.27 10.29
N THR A 108 20.69 -3.64 9.06
CA THR A 108 21.76 -2.98 8.31
C THR A 108 21.15 -1.98 7.31
N PRO A 109 21.53 -0.69 7.38
CA PRO A 109 21.09 0.30 6.41
C PRO A 109 21.54 -0.08 5.00
N ALA A 110 20.69 0.20 4.00
CA ALA A 110 21.12 0.13 2.61
C ALA A 110 22.27 1.13 2.37
N ALA A 111 23.27 0.68 1.60
CA ALA A 111 24.39 1.52 1.20
C ALA A 111 23.85 2.77 0.47
N PRO A 112 24.32 3.98 0.82
CA PRO A 112 23.91 5.19 0.11
C PRO A 112 24.26 5.08 -1.37
N LEU A 113 23.33 5.52 -2.23
CA LEU A 113 23.64 5.73 -3.64
C LEU A 113 24.68 6.87 -3.78
N PRO A 114 25.63 6.78 -4.73
CA PRO A 114 26.63 7.80 -4.94
C PRO A 114 25.99 9.17 -5.17
N LEU A 115 26.49 10.20 -4.49
CA LEU A 115 26.13 11.58 -4.80
C LEU A 115 26.72 11.93 -6.17
N THR A 116 25.89 12.36 -7.12
CA THR A 116 26.38 13.04 -8.32
C THR A 116 26.97 14.38 -7.91
N ASP A 117 28.14 14.74 -8.47
CA ASP A 117 28.99 15.85 -8.04
C ASP A 117 28.22 17.12 -7.61
N ARG A 118 28.43 17.50 -6.34
CA ARG A 118 28.07 18.80 -5.81
C ARG A 118 29.12 19.78 -6.29
N THR A 119 28.85 20.50 -7.38
CA THR A 119 29.56 21.76 -7.64
C THR A 119 28.60 22.87 -7.24
N PRO A 120 28.69 23.42 -6.01
CA PRO A 120 27.77 24.44 -5.57
C PRO A 120 27.97 25.69 -6.43
N SER A 121 26.97 26.04 -7.22
CA SER A 121 26.85 27.40 -7.72
C SER A 121 26.51 28.29 -6.52
N GLN A 122 27.32 29.33 -6.27
CA GLN A 122 27.02 30.35 -5.25
C GLN A 122 25.91 31.32 -5.68
N ASP A 123 25.14 30.99 -6.74
CA ASP A 123 24.08 31.83 -7.26
C ASP A 123 22.87 31.85 -6.31
N THR A 124 22.82 32.88 -5.45
CA THR A 124 21.63 33.20 -4.66
C THR A 124 20.57 33.79 -5.60
N ARG A 125 19.73 32.92 -6.18
CA ARG A 125 18.66 33.35 -7.08
C ARG A 125 17.57 34.09 -6.31
N ALA A 126 17.59 35.42 -6.35
CA ALA A 126 16.56 36.28 -5.76
C ALA A 126 15.15 36.01 -6.32
N SER A 127 15.06 35.44 -7.52
CA SER A 127 13.82 35.01 -8.16
C SER A 127 14.06 33.78 -9.03
N ARG A 128 13.04 32.94 -9.15
CA ARG A 128 13.08 31.69 -9.92
C ARG A 128 11.75 31.46 -10.62
N ASP A 129 11.79 31.00 -11.86
CA ASP A 129 10.59 30.59 -12.59
C ASP A 129 10.26 29.12 -12.32
N PHE A 130 8.99 28.83 -12.11
CA PHE A 130 8.45 27.49 -11.91
C PHE A 130 7.30 27.24 -12.88
N SER A 131 7.20 26.05 -13.46
CA SER A 131 6.03 25.59 -14.22
C SER A 131 5.22 24.61 -13.39
N ILE A 132 3.98 24.94 -13.07
CA ILE A 132 3.08 24.15 -12.22
C ILE A 132 1.93 23.63 -13.08
N HIS A 133 1.61 22.34 -13.00
CA HIS A 133 0.39 21.81 -13.62
C HIS A 133 -0.82 22.19 -12.76
N VAL A 134 -1.72 23.02 -13.29
CA VAL A 134 -2.83 23.61 -12.51
C VAL A 134 -4.22 23.36 -13.11
N THR A 135 -4.30 22.76 -14.30
CA THR A 135 -5.57 22.51 -15.01
C THR A 135 -5.96 21.03 -14.97
N ASP A 136 -7.17 20.71 -15.44
CA ASP A 136 -7.60 19.33 -15.71
C ASP A 136 -7.09 18.77 -17.05
N GLY A 137 -6.27 19.53 -17.77
CA GLY A 137 -5.73 19.12 -19.05
C GLY A 137 -4.68 18.01 -18.91
N ALA A 138 -4.39 17.35 -20.03
CA ALA A 138 -3.41 16.26 -20.07
C ALA A 138 -2.01 16.74 -19.65
N LEU A 139 -1.23 15.84 -19.04
CA LEU A 139 0.11 16.11 -18.53
C LEU A 139 1.12 16.41 -19.65
N ASP A 140 0.85 15.98 -20.88
CA ASP A 140 1.64 16.22 -22.08
C ASP A 140 1.20 17.48 -22.85
N ASP A 141 0.14 18.16 -22.42
CA ASP A 141 -0.27 19.45 -22.99
C ASP A 141 0.41 20.61 -22.25
N PRO A 142 1.30 21.39 -22.90
CA PRO A 142 1.99 22.50 -22.25
C PRO A 142 1.04 23.61 -21.78
N ARG A 143 -0.18 23.69 -22.34
CA ARG A 143 -1.21 24.66 -21.92
C ARG A 143 -1.81 24.32 -20.55
N SER A 144 -1.59 23.10 -20.07
CA SER A 144 -2.01 22.67 -18.73
C SER A 144 -1.11 23.20 -17.61
N TYR A 145 -0.01 23.86 -17.97
CA TYR A 145 0.98 24.37 -17.04
C TYR A 145 0.92 25.89 -16.95
N HIS A 146 0.94 26.38 -15.71
CA HIS A 146 1.06 27.79 -15.39
C HIS A 146 2.47 28.13 -14.96
N LYS A 147 3.00 29.24 -15.48
CA LYS A 147 4.34 29.72 -15.15
C LYS A 147 4.25 30.70 -13.98
N VAL A 148 4.79 30.30 -12.84
CA VAL A 148 4.89 31.10 -11.62
C VAL A 148 6.29 31.69 -11.50
N ARG A 149 6.38 33.00 -11.32
CA ARG A 149 7.65 33.65 -10.96
C ARG A 149 7.76 33.74 -9.45
N GLY A 150 8.53 32.84 -8.84
CA GLY A 150 8.80 32.87 -7.41
C GLY A 150 9.82 33.94 -7.03
N ARG A 151 9.61 34.59 -5.89
CA ARG A 151 10.54 35.52 -5.23
C ARG A 151 11.06 34.88 -3.95
N LEU A 152 12.36 34.90 -3.72
CA LEU A 152 12.95 34.39 -2.49
C LEU A 152 12.46 35.23 -1.30
N ILE A 153 11.92 34.57 -0.27
CA ILE A 153 11.43 35.23 0.96
C ILE A 153 12.14 34.74 2.23
N ALA A 154 12.74 33.55 2.20
CA ALA A 154 13.57 33.05 3.30
C ALA A 154 14.62 32.06 2.80
N GLU A 155 15.75 31.99 3.49
CA GLU A 155 16.84 31.06 3.21
C GLU A 155 17.35 30.44 4.53
N GLY A 156 17.55 29.12 4.51
CA GLY A 156 18.06 28.32 5.61
C GLY A 156 19.38 27.62 5.26
N ARG A 157 19.78 26.64 6.07
CA ARG A 157 20.99 25.83 5.88
C ARG A 157 20.89 24.86 4.70
N HIS A 158 19.71 24.30 4.46
CA HIS A 158 19.49 23.31 3.39
C HIS A 158 18.37 23.69 2.42
N VAL A 159 17.63 24.78 2.68
CA VAL A 159 16.42 25.12 1.93
C VAL A 159 16.32 26.61 1.60
N ARG A 160 15.66 26.92 0.48
CA ARG A 160 15.21 28.26 0.07
C ARG A 160 13.70 28.25 -0.10
N VAL A 161 13.02 29.23 0.52
CA VAL A 161 11.56 29.40 0.40
C VAL A 161 11.28 30.55 -0.56
N TYR A 162 10.59 30.22 -1.64
CA TYR A 162 10.09 31.15 -2.64
C TYR A 162 8.59 31.37 -2.43
N LEU A 163 8.14 32.60 -2.62
CA LEU A 163 6.72 32.95 -2.68
C LEU A 163 6.34 33.24 -4.13
N ASP A 164 5.19 32.72 -4.54
CA ASP A 164 4.52 33.10 -5.78
C ASP A 164 4.48 34.64 -5.96
N GLY A 165 4.96 35.13 -7.10
CA GLY A 165 5.05 36.55 -7.40
C GLY A 165 3.71 37.28 -7.45
N ASP A 166 2.61 36.53 -7.61
CA ASP A 166 1.25 37.06 -7.54
C ASP A 166 0.74 37.25 -6.10
N GLN A 167 1.56 36.92 -5.09
CA GLN A 167 1.25 37.06 -3.67
C GLN A 167 2.27 37.94 -2.94
N THR A 168 1.80 38.55 -1.87
CA THR A 168 2.60 39.30 -0.90
C THR A 168 2.71 38.53 0.42
N GLU A 169 3.77 38.75 1.18
CA GLU A 169 3.98 38.10 2.48
C GLU A 169 2.86 38.43 3.50
N ARG A 170 2.11 39.51 3.28
CA ARG A 170 0.95 39.89 4.11
C ARG A 170 -0.25 38.95 3.94
N GLU A 171 -0.29 38.19 2.86
CA GLU A 171 -1.35 37.20 2.58
C GLU A 171 -1.02 35.82 3.17
N LEU A 172 0.19 35.65 3.71
CA LEU A 172 0.62 34.43 4.36
C LEU A 172 0.26 34.44 5.84
N TYR A 173 0.19 33.24 6.44
CA TYR A 173 0.18 33.12 7.89
C TYR A 173 1.47 33.71 8.49
N PRO A 174 1.38 34.38 9.66
CA PRO A 174 2.56 34.90 10.33
C PRO A 174 3.64 33.83 10.52
N ASP A 175 4.90 34.24 10.33
CA ASP A 175 6.10 33.42 10.54
C ASP A 175 6.19 32.12 9.71
N ILE A 176 5.29 31.87 8.75
CA ILE A 176 5.25 30.60 8.01
C ILE A 176 6.58 30.28 7.31
N ALA A 177 7.23 31.29 6.72
CA ALA A 177 8.49 31.08 6.03
C ALA A 177 9.61 30.69 7.01
N ALA A 178 9.68 31.35 8.16
CA ALA A 178 10.65 31.03 9.21
C ALA A 178 10.39 29.63 9.80
N GLU A 179 9.12 29.27 9.99
CA GLU A 179 8.75 27.94 10.49
C GLU A 179 9.07 26.84 9.48
N VAL A 180 8.85 27.06 8.17
CA VAL A 180 9.26 26.12 7.12
C VAL A 180 10.77 25.90 7.15
N ILE A 181 11.57 26.97 7.27
CA ILE A 181 13.04 26.87 7.39
C ILE A 181 13.41 26.04 8.62
N ARG A 182 12.87 26.38 9.79
CA ARG A 182 13.17 25.71 11.06
C ARG A 182 12.82 24.22 10.99
N LEU A 183 11.59 23.88 10.59
CA LEU A 183 11.13 22.50 10.46
C LEU A 183 11.98 21.72 9.47
N PHE A 184 12.30 22.30 8.33
CA PHE A 184 13.08 21.61 7.31
C PHE A 184 14.51 21.35 7.79
N ASP A 185 15.23 22.39 8.22
CA ASP A 185 16.65 22.33 8.55
C ASP A 185 16.94 21.55 9.85
N ASP A 186 16.07 21.68 10.85
CA ASP A 186 16.33 21.15 12.19
C ASP A 186 15.66 19.80 12.43
N GLU A 187 14.60 19.46 11.68
CA GLU A 187 13.81 18.25 11.95
C GLU A 187 13.65 17.33 10.73
N VAL A 188 13.06 17.82 9.64
CA VAL A 188 12.71 16.98 8.47
C VAL A 188 13.95 16.49 7.72
N TYR A 189 14.87 17.39 7.36
CA TYR A 189 16.08 17.03 6.63
C TYR A 189 16.97 16.05 7.41
N PRO A 190 17.35 16.29 8.68
CA PRO A 190 18.20 15.37 9.43
C PRO A 190 17.56 13.98 9.63
N THR A 191 16.27 13.93 9.96
CA THR A 191 15.54 12.67 10.18
C THR A 191 15.43 11.87 8.88
N SER A 192 15.08 12.53 7.77
CA SER A 192 15.03 11.90 6.45
C SER A 192 16.41 11.41 6.02
N LEU A 193 17.48 12.17 6.24
CA LEU A 193 18.85 11.74 5.90
C LEU A 193 19.23 10.43 6.59
N GLN A 194 18.86 10.29 7.87
CA GLN A 194 19.09 9.09 8.67
C GLN A 194 18.25 7.90 8.18
N HIS A 195 16.93 8.07 8.06
CA HIS A 195 16.02 6.94 7.88
C HIS A 195 15.62 6.65 6.42
N CYS A 196 15.73 7.62 5.53
CA CYS A 196 15.29 7.52 4.14
C CYS A 196 16.46 7.69 3.16
N GLY A 197 17.20 8.79 3.26
CA GLY A 197 18.25 9.18 2.34
C GLY A 197 18.29 10.68 2.10
N ASP A 198 19.16 11.09 1.17
CA ASP A 198 19.37 12.49 0.79
C ASP A 198 18.69 12.80 -0.55
N TYR A 199 18.38 14.08 -0.79
CA TYR A 199 17.91 14.55 -2.08
C TYR A 199 19.07 14.71 -3.09
N CYS A 200 18.76 14.95 -4.35
CA CYS A 200 19.71 15.32 -5.39
C CYS A 200 19.62 16.82 -5.63
N ASP A 201 20.73 17.54 -5.54
CA ASP A 201 20.84 18.90 -6.05
C ASP A 201 20.76 18.85 -7.59
N VAL A 202 19.60 19.18 -8.13
CA VAL A 202 19.30 18.96 -9.55
C VAL A 202 19.86 20.08 -10.40
N ASP A 203 19.72 21.32 -9.92
CA ASP A 203 20.10 22.53 -10.64
C ASP A 203 21.47 23.09 -10.24
N GLY A 204 22.11 22.51 -9.22
CA GLY A 204 23.44 22.87 -8.76
C GLY A 204 23.47 24.11 -7.86
N ASP A 205 22.34 24.57 -7.32
CA ASP A 205 22.28 25.77 -6.49
C ASP A 205 22.59 25.53 -5.00
N GLY A 206 22.79 24.26 -4.63
CA GLY A 206 23.17 23.79 -3.31
C GLY A 206 22.05 23.79 -2.25
N LYS A 207 20.80 24.10 -2.60
CA LYS A 207 19.68 24.22 -1.66
C LYS A 207 18.39 23.63 -2.23
N PHE A 208 17.66 22.91 -1.39
CA PHE A 208 16.32 22.47 -1.73
C PHE A 208 15.36 23.66 -1.90
N ALA A 209 14.57 23.69 -2.96
CA ALA A 209 13.61 24.76 -3.19
C ALA A 209 12.21 24.40 -2.65
N ILE A 210 11.58 25.30 -1.91
CA ILE A 210 10.16 25.22 -1.55
C ILE A 210 9.44 26.42 -2.16
N LEU A 211 8.42 26.18 -2.99
CA LEU A 211 7.55 27.24 -3.52
C LEU A 211 6.22 27.27 -2.76
N LEU A 212 5.94 28.38 -2.08
CA LEU A 212 4.62 28.72 -1.55
C LEU A 212 3.75 29.31 -2.66
N SER A 213 2.64 28.67 -3.00
CA SER A 213 1.72 29.18 -4.02
C SER A 213 0.26 28.86 -3.73
N HIS A 214 -0.62 29.84 -3.95
CA HIS A 214 -2.07 29.71 -3.85
C HIS A 214 -2.68 28.84 -4.95
N TRP A 215 -1.96 28.59 -6.05
CA TRP A 215 -2.43 27.71 -7.13
C TRP A 215 -2.75 26.30 -6.63
N LEU A 216 -2.07 25.84 -5.58
CA LEU A 216 -2.32 24.54 -4.95
C LEU A 216 -3.71 24.45 -4.31
N GLY A 217 -4.32 25.57 -3.94
CA GLY A 217 -5.71 25.63 -3.47
C GLY A 217 -6.75 25.69 -4.59
N LYS A 218 -6.31 25.76 -5.85
CA LYS A 218 -7.18 25.98 -7.02
C LYS A 218 -6.81 25.07 -8.20
N LEU A 219 -6.21 23.91 -7.94
CA LEU A 219 -5.87 22.96 -9.00
C LEU A 219 -7.14 22.49 -9.70
N GLN A 220 -6.99 22.03 -10.94
CA GLN A 220 -8.09 21.45 -11.69
C GLN A 220 -9.26 22.44 -11.83
N GLY A 221 -8.93 23.69 -12.19
CA GLY A 221 -9.92 24.76 -12.31
C GLY A 221 -10.67 25.09 -11.00
N GLY A 222 -10.07 24.82 -9.84
CA GLY A 222 -10.68 25.04 -8.53
C GLY A 222 -11.41 23.83 -7.94
N GLN A 223 -11.42 22.68 -8.62
CA GLN A 223 -12.07 21.47 -8.12
C GLN A 223 -11.27 20.77 -7.02
N THR A 224 -9.94 20.98 -6.97
CA THR A 224 -9.11 20.35 -5.95
C THR A 224 -8.15 21.32 -5.27
N SER A 225 -8.03 21.16 -3.95
CA SER A 225 -6.98 21.74 -3.12
C SER A 225 -6.03 20.64 -2.66
N VAL A 226 -4.72 20.86 -2.78
CA VAL A 226 -3.68 20.01 -2.19
C VAL A 226 -2.88 20.80 -1.17
N GLY A 227 -2.39 20.12 -0.13
CA GLY A 227 -1.50 20.72 0.86
C GLY A 227 -0.12 21.01 0.29
N GLY A 228 0.44 20.03 -0.42
CA GLY A 228 1.72 20.12 -1.11
C GLY A 228 1.82 19.02 -2.16
N PHE A 229 2.89 19.04 -2.95
CA PHE A 229 3.28 17.93 -3.80
C PHE A 229 4.75 18.06 -4.24
N VAL A 230 5.33 16.94 -4.65
CA VAL A 230 6.59 16.87 -5.43
C VAL A 230 6.33 16.09 -6.71
N ARG A 231 6.94 16.49 -7.84
CA ARG A 231 6.82 15.76 -9.11
C ARG A 231 8.15 15.18 -9.53
N GLY A 232 8.16 13.90 -9.91
CA GLY A 232 9.35 13.23 -10.41
C GLY A 232 9.94 13.89 -11.67
N SER A 233 9.09 14.48 -12.52
CA SER A 233 9.55 15.17 -13.74
C SER A 233 10.42 16.38 -13.45
N ASP A 234 10.24 17.04 -12.30
CA ASP A 234 11.08 18.17 -11.90
C ASP A 234 12.52 17.72 -11.61
N PHE A 235 12.72 16.49 -11.14
CA PHE A 235 14.05 15.97 -10.80
C PHE A 235 14.84 15.46 -12.01
N ARG A 236 14.20 15.33 -13.19
CA ARG A 236 14.80 14.76 -14.41
C ARG A 236 15.38 15.85 -15.31
N LYS A 237 16.71 15.86 -15.49
CA LYS A 237 17.42 16.79 -16.39
C LYS A 237 17.05 16.65 -17.87
N THR A 238 16.45 15.53 -18.25
CA THR A 238 16.02 15.23 -19.62
C THR A 238 14.64 15.81 -19.95
N ILE A 239 13.87 16.24 -18.95
CA ILE A 239 12.54 16.82 -19.14
C ILE A 239 12.65 18.33 -19.02
N ALA A 240 12.31 19.04 -20.08
CA ALA A 240 12.37 20.50 -20.13
C ALA A 240 11.07 21.16 -19.62
N PRO A 241 11.11 22.43 -19.18
CA PRO A 241 9.91 23.21 -18.95
C PRO A 241 9.00 23.26 -20.19
N PRO A 242 7.66 23.24 -20.02
CA PRO A 242 6.96 23.31 -18.73
C PRO A 242 6.73 21.95 -18.05
N PHE A 243 7.07 20.83 -18.69
CA PHE A 243 6.77 19.46 -18.22
C PHE A 243 7.61 19.04 -17.00
N GLY A 244 8.74 19.71 -16.78
CA GLY A 244 9.54 19.60 -15.57
C GLY A 244 10.31 20.91 -15.34
N ASN A 245 10.83 21.10 -14.13
CA ASN A 245 11.57 22.30 -13.76
C ASN A 245 13.08 22.11 -13.69
N GLN A 246 13.57 20.88 -13.87
CA GLN A 246 14.99 20.53 -13.71
C GLN A 246 15.52 21.09 -12.40
N ALA A 247 14.82 20.77 -11.31
CA ALA A 247 14.90 21.35 -9.99
C ALA A 247 14.55 20.33 -8.90
N ASP A 248 15.25 20.38 -7.77
CA ASP A 248 14.84 19.78 -6.51
C ASP A 248 13.89 20.73 -5.78
N VAL A 249 12.61 20.62 -6.16
CA VAL A 249 11.56 21.51 -5.71
C VAL A 249 10.39 20.76 -5.08
N LEU A 250 9.89 21.32 -3.98
CA LEU A 250 8.61 20.99 -3.37
C LEU A 250 7.66 22.18 -3.50
N TYR A 251 6.40 21.88 -3.81
CA TYR A 251 5.34 22.87 -3.88
C TYR A 251 4.47 22.75 -2.63
N LEU A 252 4.21 23.88 -1.97
CA LEU A 252 3.45 23.95 -0.75
C LEU A 252 2.35 25.00 -0.87
N ASN A 253 1.15 24.68 -0.41
CA ASN A 253 0.02 25.57 -0.49
C ASN A 253 0.26 26.78 0.41
N SER A 254 0.16 27.99 -0.14
CA SER A 254 0.40 29.22 0.62
C SER A 254 -0.57 29.43 1.78
N ASN A 255 -1.72 28.73 1.77
CA ASN A 255 -2.72 28.80 2.83
C ASN A 255 -2.47 27.80 3.98
N ILE A 256 -1.31 27.14 4.03
CA ILE A 256 -0.93 26.30 5.15
C ILE A 256 -0.52 27.16 6.36
N ALA A 257 -1.06 26.83 7.53
CA ALA A 257 -0.68 27.49 8.79
C ALA A 257 0.51 26.76 9.43
N ALA A 258 1.27 27.48 10.26
CA ALA A 258 2.25 26.88 11.15
C ALA A 258 1.58 25.89 12.11
N GLY A 259 2.29 24.80 12.45
CA GLY A 259 1.82 23.80 13.39
C GLY A 259 2.11 22.35 12.99
N PRO A 260 1.60 21.37 13.75
CA PRO A 260 1.89 19.94 13.55
C PRO A 260 1.63 19.44 12.12
N ARG A 261 0.53 19.88 11.50
CA ARG A 261 0.16 19.55 10.12
C ARG A 261 1.20 20.01 9.08
N LEU A 262 1.87 21.14 9.31
CA LEU A 262 2.92 21.61 8.40
C LEU A 262 4.11 20.65 8.44
N LYS A 263 4.50 20.19 9.63
CA LYS A 263 5.60 19.24 9.80
C LYS A 263 5.30 17.91 9.12
N THR A 264 4.10 17.34 9.34
CA THR A 264 3.72 16.07 8.72
C THR A 264 3.68 16.17 7.19
N LEU A 265 3.12 17.25 6.67
CA LEU A 265 3.09 17.52 5.23
C LEU A 265 4.49 17.70 4.65
N LEU A 266 5.38 18.48 5.28
CA LEU A 266 6.76 18.63 4.83
C LEU A 266 7.52 17.30 4.84
N ALA A 267 7.35 16.48 5.88
CA ALA A 267 7.97 15.16 5.95
C ALA A 267 7.47 14.21 4.85
N HIS A 268 6.15 14.20 4.60
CA HIS A 268 5.52 13.42 3.54
C HIS A 268 6.07 13.82 2.17
N GLU A 269 5.98 15.11 1.83
CA GLU A 269 6.38 15.61 0.51
C GLU A 269 7.89 15.53 0.29
N TYR A 270 8.69 15.78 1.34
CA TYR A 270 10.14 15.64 1.22
C TYR A 270 10.56 14.17 0.99
N THR A 271 9.81 13.20 1.50
CA THR A 271 10.08 11.78 1.23
C THR A 271 9.94 11.45 -0.25
N HIS A 272 8.95 12.04 -0.95
CA HIS A 272 8.85 11.92 -2.41
C HIS A 272 10.09 12.49 -3.11
N ALA A 273 10.59 13.65 -2.68
CA ALA A 273 11.82 14.23 -3.22
C ALA A 273 13.04 13.32 -3.04
N VAL A 274 13.19 12.69 -1.86
CA VAL A 274 14.26 11.71 -1.59
C VAL A 274 14.12 10.48 -2.48
N LEU A 275 12.90 9.99 -2.70
CA LEU A 275 12.63 8.85 -3.55
C LEU A 275 12.94 9.15 -5.03
N PHE A 276 12.47 10.26 -5.58
CA PHE A 276 12.80 10.68 -6.95
C PHE A 276 14.30 10.91 -7.12
N SER A 277 14.96 11.44 -6.10
CA SER A 277 16.42 11.60 -6.09
C SER A 277 17.16 10.25 -6.13
N ALA A 278 16.70 9.26 -5.37
CA ALA A 278 17.25 7.91 -5.41
C ALA A 278 17.02 7.25 -6.78
N ARG A 279 15.82 7.39 -7.35
CA ARG A 279 15.49 6.89 -8.69
C ARG A 279 16.37 7.53 -9.77
N ARG A 280 16.58 8.84 -9.71
CA ARG A 280 17.52 9.51 -10.60
C ARG A 280 18.95 8.98 -10.49
N ARG A 281 19.49 8.80 -9.28
CA ARG A 281 20.86 8.25 -9.10
C ARG A 281 20.99 6.84 -9.70
N LEU A 282 19.92 6.05 -9.63
CA LEU A 282 19.85 4.75 -10.28
C LEU A 282 19.77 4.87 -11.82
N ALA A 283 19.00 5.83 -12.33
CA ALA A 283 18.93 6.13 -13.76
C ALA A 283 20.28 6.56 -14.34
N ASP A 284 21.00 7.45 -13.65
CA ASP A 284 22.32 7.95 -14.07
C ASP A 284 23.38 6.82 -14.10
N SER A 285 23.24 5.82 -13.23
CA SER A 285 24.19 4.70 -13.15
C SER A 285 23.82 3.49 -14.01
N MET A 286 22.55 3.30 -14.36
CA MET A 286 22.06 2.04 -14.94
C MET A 286 20.99 2.19 -16.04
N ALA A 287 20.67 3.42 -16.46
CA ALA A 287 19.65 3.72 -17.47
C ALA A 287 18.24 3.17 -17.15
N VAL A 288 17.89 3.05 -15.86
CA VAL A 288 16.54 2.71 -15.40
C VAL A 288 15.81 4.01 -15.03
N ASP A 289 14.96 4.50 -15.92
CA ASP A 289 14.26 5.80 -15.76
C ASP A 289 12.77 5.64 -15.40
N THR A 290 12.50 4.79 -14.40
CA THR A 290 11.13 4.56 -13.89
C THR A 290 11.06 4.87 -12.42
N ASP A 291 10.04 5.63 -12.01
CA ASP A 291 9.75 5.93 -10.62
C ASP A 291 9.26 4.68 -9.87
N GLU A 292 9.09 4.78 -8.55
CA GLU A 292 8.40 3.74 -7.77
C GLU A 292 6.94 3.60 -8.23
N GLU A 293 6.30 2.45 -8.02
CA GLU A 293 4.84 2.34 -8.22
C GLU A 293 4.12 3.23 -7.20
N ASP A 294 3.09 3.95 -7.65
CA ASP A 294 2.42 4.99 -6.86
C ASP A 294 2.00 4.50 -5.47
N TRP A 295 1.42 3.29 -5.38
CA TRP A 295 0.99 2.74 -4.10
C TRP A 295 2.12 2.59 -3.07
N LEU A 296 3.30 2.16 -3.51
CA LEU A 296 4.44 1.93 -2.64
C LEU A 296 5.17 3.24 -2.35
N ASN A 297 5.22 4.15 -3.33
CA ASN A 297 5.74 5.50 -3.14
C ASN A 297 4.99 6.22 -2.00
N GLU A 298 3.66 6.15 -2.05
CA GLU A 298 2.78 6.79 -1.08
C GLU A 298 2.78 6.09 0.27
N ALA A 299 2.85 4.75 0.28
CA ALA A 299 3.05 4.00 1.52
C ALA A 299 4.35 4.44 2.23
N ILE A 300 5.45 4.58 1.48
CA ILE A 300 6.75 5.01 2.02
C ILE A 300 6.63 6.42 2.60
N ALA A 301 6.00 7.35 1.88
CA ALA A 301 5.81 8.73 2.35
C ALA A 301 4.97 8.81 3.63
N HIS A 302 3.90 8.02 3.74
CA HIS A 302 3.07 7.96 4.94
C HIS A 302 3.74 7.29 6.14
N VAL A 303 4.54 6.23 5.92
CA VAL A 303 5.33 5.65 7.02
C VAL A 303 6.41 6.65 7.47
N ALA A 304 7.09 7.31 6.53
CA ALA A 304 8.08 8.33 6.85
C ALA A 304 7.45 9.50 7.63
N GLU A 305 6.25 9.97 7.27
CA GLU A 305 5.50 10.97 8.03
C GLU A 305 5.37 10.60 9.52
N ASN A 306 4.97 9.35 9.82
CA ASN A 306 4.88 8.84 11.19
C ASN A 306 6.22 8.68 11.90
N MET A 307 7.33 8.54 11.18
CA MET A 307 8.67 8.56 11.80
C MET A 307 9.06 9.97 12.26
N HIS A 308 8.50 11.01 11.64
CA HIS A 308 8.80 12.41 11.99
C HIS A 308 7.86 12.98 13.05
N SER A 309 6.63 12.46 13.16
CA SER A 309 5.59 13.03 14.01
C SER A 309 4.65 11.99 14.60
N SER A 310 4.16 12.24 15.81
CA SER A 310 3.05 11.51 16.42
C SER A 310 1.68 12.12 16.10
N ASP A 311 1.62 13.09 15.18
CA ASP A 311 0.39 13.67 14.67
C ASP A 311 -0.24 12.72 13.64
N TRP A 312 -1.53 12.44 13.83
CA TRP A 312 -2.31 11.51 13.03
C TRP A 312 -3.24 12.19 12.03
N SER A 313 -3.31 13.51 11.99
CA SER A 313 -4.30 14.28 11.23
C SER A 313 -4.32 14.03 9.71
N ASN A 314 -3.27 13.45 9.14
CA ASN A 314 -3.25 13.03 7.73
C ASN A 314 -3.58 11.54 7.52
N LEU A 315 -3.57 10.74 8.58
CA LEU A 315 -3.64 9.28 8.53
C LEU A 315 -4.90 8.70 9.20
N ASP A 316 -5.41 9.34 10.26
CA ASP A 316 -6.57 8.90 11.04
C ASP A 316 -7.79 8.59 10.16
N HIS A 317 -8.28 9.57 9.41
CA HIS A 317 -9.42 9.43 8.50
C HIS A 317 -9.14 8.46 7.34
N ARG A 318 -7.88 8.27 6.93
CA ARG A 318 -7.49 7.33 5.87
C ARG A 318 -7.55 5.90 6.36
N ILE A 319 -7.02 5.68 7.56
CA ILE A 319 -7.09 4.40 8.28
C ILE A 319 -8.55 4.05 8.50
N ASP A 320 -9.35 4.97 9.05
CA ASP A 320 -10.77 4.77 9.29
C ASP A 320 -11.54 4.42 7.99
N ALA A 321 -11.34 5.18 6.91
CA ALA A 321 -11.95 4.91 5.60
C ALA A 321 -11.61 3.51 5.08
N PHE A 322 -10.35 3.06 5.23
CA PHE A 322 -9.94 1.70 4.87
C PHE A 322 -10.59 0.64 5.75
N LEU A 323 -10.56 0.83 7.07
CA LEU A 323 -11.10 -0.14 8.02
C LEU A 323 -12.59 -0.36 7.80
N GLN A 324 -13.34 0.68 7.42
CA GLN A 324 -14.76 0.59 7.09
C GLN A 324 -15.03 -0.10 5.76
N ASN A 325 -14.16 0.04 4.75
CA ASN A 325 -14.40 -0.45 3.39
C ASN A 325 -13.19 -1.19 2.79
N PRO A 326 -12.66 -2.25 3.44
CA PRO A 326 -11.38 -2.84 3.03
C PRO A 326 -11.43 -3.53 1.67
N ALA A 327 -12.60 -4.03 1.26
CA ALA A 327 -12.79 -4.69 -0.03
C ALA A 327 -12.72 -3.72 -1.22
N GLU A 328 -12.95 -2.42 -0.98
CA GLU A 328 -12.94 -1.38 -2.01
C GLU A 328 -11.58 -0.71 -2.20
N CYS A 329 -10.59 -1.06 -1.36
CA CYS A 329 -9.29 -0.39 -1.27
C CYS A 329 -8.17 -1.26 -1.87
N PRO A 330 -7.99 -1.30 -3.21
CA PRO A 330 -6.90 -2.04 -3.83
C PRO A 330 -5.53 -1.45 -3.49
N LEU A 331 -4.57 -2.32 -3.19
CA LEU A 331 -3.18 -1.92 -2.95
C LEU A 331 -2.37 -1.68 -4.23
N VAL A 332 -2.60 -2.45 -5.30
CA VAL A 332 -1.76 -2.43 -6.51
C VAL A 332 -2.63 -2.27 -7.75
N VAL A 333 -2.66 -1.03 -8.24
CA VAL A 333 -3.34 -0.62 -9.46
C VAL A 333 -2.30 -0.10 -10.46
N ALA A 334 -2.39 -0.53 -11.71
CA ALA A 334 -1.38 -0.21 -12.73
C ALA A 334 -1.28 1.29 -13.07
N ASP A 335 -2.41 2.01 -12.99
CA ASP A 335 -2.48 3.46 -13.21
C ASP A 335 -3.47 4.08 -12.22
N TYR A 336 -2.96 4.51 -11.06
CA TYR A 336 -3.77 5.10 -9.99
C TYR A 336 -4.50 6.38 -10.43
N TYR A 337 -3.87 7.14 -11.33
CA TYR A 337 -4.44 8.39 -11.83
C TYR A 337 -5.66 8.11 -12.71
N ARG A 338 -5.52 7.22 -13.72
CA ARG A 338 -6.62 6.86 -14.61
C ARG A 338 -7.73 6.07 -13.92
N ALA A 339 -7.40 5.29 -12.90
CA ALA A 339 -8.38 4.61 -12.07
C ALA A 339 -9.13 5.55 -11.11
N GLY A 340 -8.77 6.84 -11.03
CA GLY A 340 -9.37 7.80 -10.10
C GLY A 340 -9.02 7.52 -8.63
N ARG A 341 -8.02 6.67 -8.37
CA ARG A 341 -7.63 6.19 -7.03
C ARG A 341 -6.49 6.98 -6.40
N TRP A 342 -5.83 7.85 -7.16
CA TRP A 342 -4.62 8.57 -6.74
C TRP A 342 -4.81 9.49 -5.52
N ARG A 343 -6.05 9.76 -5.08
CA ARG A 343 -6.37 10.50 -3.83
C ARG A 343 -7.33 9.75 -2.91
N ASP A 344 -7.64 8.49 -3.19
CA ASP A 344 -8.61 7.72 -2.43
C ASP A 344 -8.12 7.47 -1.00
N HIS A 345 -8.86 7.99 -0.01
CA HIS A 345 -8.45 7.95 1.39
C HIS A 345 -8.25 6.52 1.89
N GLY A 346 -9.16 5.61 1.53
CA GLY A 346 -9.08 4.20 1.92
C GLY A 346 -7.89 3.47 1.29
N CYS A 347 -7.61 3.67 0.00
CA CYS A 347 -6.43 3.10 -0.65
C CYS A 347 -5.12 3.60 0.00
N ARG A 348 -5.05 4.89 0.36
CA ARG A 348 -3.90 5.43 1.09
C ARG A 348 -3.78 4.83 2.49
N GLY A 349 -4.90 4.64 3.20
CA GLY A 349 -4.94 3.95 4.49
C GLY A 349 -4.46 2.50 4.39
N ALA A 350 -4.91 1.76 3.38
CA ALA A 350 -4.53 0.37 3.12
C ALA A 350 -3.02 0.23 2.88
N THR A 351 -2.48 1.05 1.97
CA THR A 351 -1.06 1.03 1.59
C THR A 351 -0.16 1.45 2.75
N TYR A 352 -0.55 2.47 3.51
CA TYR A 352 0.10 2.84 4.77
C TYR A 352 0.10 1.66 5.77
N LEU A 353 -1.06 1.05 6.06
CA LEU A 353 -1.15 -0.01 7.05
C LEU A 353 -0.36 -1.27 6.67
N LEU A 354 -0.33 -1.63 5.37
CA LEU A 354 0.50 -2.74 4.90
C LEU A 354 1.98 -2.46 5.14
N LEU A 355 2.48 -1.28 4.73
CA LEU A 355 3.90 -0.98 4.87
C LEU A 355 4.28 -0.70 6.33
N ARG A 356 3.38 -0.10 7.12
CA ARG A 356 3.56 0.03 8.57
C ARG A 356 3.70 -1.33 9.24
N TRP A 357 2.80 -2.28 8.94
CA TRP A 357 2.91 -3.65 9.43
C TRP A 357 4.24 -4.31 9.01
N CYS A 358 4.69 -4.09 7.77
CA CYS A 358 6.00 -4.58 7.33
C CYS A 358 7.14 -3.91 8.10
N THR A 359 7.06 -2.61 8.38
CA THR A 359 8.11 -1.89 9.12
C THR A 359 8.17 -2.34 10.57
N ASP A 360 7.03 -2.56 11.21
CA ASP A 360 6.95 -3.13 12.57
C ASP A 360 7.50 -4.57 12.61
N THR A 361 7.32 -5.33 11.52
CA THR A 361 7.78 -6.73 11.41
C THR A 361 9.27 -6.84 11.09
N TYR A 362 9.78 -6.03 10.17
CA TYR A 362 11.13 -6.16 9.61
C TYR A 362 12.10 -5.08 10.11
N GLY A 363 11.64 -4.05 10.82
CA GLY A 363 12.46 -2.95 11.32
C GLY A 363 12.46 -1.71 10.41
N ASP A 364 12.85 -0.57 11.00
CA ASP A 364 12.82 0.76 10.39
C ASP A 364 13.72 0.90 9.14
N GLN A 365 14.81 0.14 9.07
CA GLN A 365 15.71 0.10 7.90
C GLN A 365 15.04 -0.42 6.62
N LEU A 366 13.84 -1.01 6.73
CA LEU A 366 13.02 -1.37 5.56
C LEU A 366 12.78 -0.17 4.65
N ILE A 367 12.46 1.01 5.21
CA ILE A 367 12.15 2.21 4.44
C ILE A 367 13.34 2.65 3.59
N ARG A 368 14.51 2.77 4.22
CA ARG A 368 15.76 3.04 3.50
C ARG A 368 16.06 2.00 2.43
N ARG A 369 15.83 0.71 2.74
CA ARG A 369 16.09 -0.37 1.79
C ARG A 369 15.19 -0.29 0.55
N LEU A 370 13.92 0.06 0.72
CA LEU A 370 12.98 0.21 -0.38
C LEU A 370 13.34 1.40 -1.28
N ILE A 371 13.69 2.55 -0.68
CA ILE A 371 14.04 3.78 -1.41
C ILE A 371 15.28 3.58 -2.29
N HIS A 372 16.31 2.89 -1.78
CA HIS A 372 17.58 2.70 -2.51
C HIS A 372 17.60 1.43 -3.37
N SER A 373 16.46 0.76 -3.52
CA SER A 373 16.33 -0.46 -4.32
C SER A 373 16.25 -0.17 -5.81
N ARG A 374 16.83 -1.07 -6.61
CA ARG A 374 16.70 -1.07 -8.07
C ARG A 374 15.35 -1.56 -8.56
N GLN A 375 14.60 -2.23 -7.69
CA GLN A 375 13.27 -2.74 -8.00
C GLN A 375 12.21 -1.71 -7.62
N ARG A 376 11.00 -1.93 -8.12
CA ARG A 376 9.79 -1.19 -7.78
C ARG A 376 8.63 -2.15 -7.46
N GLY A 377 7.58 -1.62 -6.86
CA GLY A 377 6.32 -2.29 -6.58
C GLY A 377 6.48 -3.53 -5.72
N ARG A 378 5.68 -4.54 -6.06
CA ARG A 378 5.69 -5.85 -5.36
C ARG A 378 7.09 -6.46 -5.34
N ILE A 379 7.82 -6.37 -6.45
CA ILE A 379 9.17 -6.95 -6.56
C ILE A 379 10.12 -6.28 -5.56
N ASN A 380 10.02 -4.97 -5.38
CA ASN A 380 10.80 -4.24 -4.37
C ASN A 380 10.52 -4.75 -2.96
N LEU A 381 9.25 -4.82 -2.58
CA LEU A 381 8.83 -5.27 -1.26
C LEU A 381 9.24 -6.73 -0.99
N GLN A 382 9.11 -7.61 -1.99
CA GLN A 382 9.51 -9.01 -1.88
C GLN A 382 11.03 -9.16 -1.68
N GLN A 383 11.84 -8.42 -2.44
CA GLN A 383 13.30 -8.48 -2.29
C GLN A 383 13.78 -7.84 -0.98
N ALA A 384 13.08 -6.81 -0.49
CA ALA A 384 13.43 -6.15 0.76
C ALA A 384 13.15 -7.05 1.98
N THR A 385 12.01 -7.74 1.98
CA THR A 385 11.55 -8.59 3.10
C THR A 385 12.03 -10.04 3.01
N GLY A 386 12.34 -10.52 1.80
CA GLY A 386 12.63 -11.93 1.52
C GLY A 386 11.38 -12.81 1.47
N GLN A 387 10.17 -12.23 1.43
CA GLN A 387 8.90 -12.93 1.37
C GLN A 387 8.20 -12.71 0.02
N SER A 388 7.28 -13.60 -0.34
CA SER A 388 6.37 -13.37 -1.46
C SER A 388 5.35 -12.29 -1.12
N PHE A 389 4.81 -11.59 -2.13
CA PHE A 389 3.74 -10.61 -1.90
C PHE A 389 2.49 -11.29 -1.35
N GLU A 390 2.21 -12.51 -1.82
CA GLU A 390 1.10 -13.35 -1.40
C GLU A 390 1.18 -13.68 0.09
N ASP A 391 2.38 -14.01 0.60
CA ASP A 391 2.58 -14.24 2.02
C ASP A 391 2.39 -12.94 2.80
N LEU A 392 3.06 -11.85 2.42
CA LEU A 392 2.93 -10.56 3.11
C LEU A 392 1.46 -10.11 3.19
N PHE A 393 0.73 -10.21 2.08
CA PHE A 393 -0.68 -9.89 2.02
C PHE A 393 -1.54 -10.79 2.93
N ARG A 394 -1.25 -12.10 2.97
CA ARG A 394 -1.94 -13.05 3.86
C ARG A 394 -1.70 -12.74 5.33
N TYR A 395 -0.45 -12.57 5.75
CA TYR A 395 -0.13 -12.33 7.16
C TYR A 395 -0.62 -10.94 7.61
N TRP A 396 -0.54 -9.93 6.74
CA TRP A 396 -1.11 -8.61 7.01
C TRP A 396 -2.63 -8.68 7.20
N THR A 397 -3.38 -9.32 6.30
CA THR A 397 -4.84 -9.44 6.44
C THR A 397 -5.25 -10.26 7.67
N ILE A 398 -4.46 -11.28 8.06
CA ILE A 398 -4.64 -11.98 9.35
C ILE A 398 -4.40 -11.01 10.52
N ALA A 399 -3.37 -10.16 10.45
CA ALA A 399 -3.11 -9.17 11.50
C ALA A 399 -4.23 -8.12 11.61
N LEU A 400 -4.80 -7.67 10.48
CA LEU A 400 -5.95 -6.75 10.44
C LEU A 400 -7.19 -7.33 11.11
N ALA A 401 -7.42 -8.63 10.95
CA ALA A 401 -8.53 -9.33 11.61
C ALA A 401 -8.44 -9.30 13.14
N GLY A 402 -7.35 -8.81 13.74
CA GLY A 402 -7.07 -8.92 15.17
C GLY A 402 -6.43 -10.26 15.49
N ALA A 403 -5.47 -10.26 16.42
CA ALA A 403 -4.70 -11.45 16.73
C ALA A 403 -5.59 -12.58 17.26
N PRO A 404 -5.24 -13.82 16.90
CA PRO A 404 -5.29 -14.87 17.89
C PRO A 404 -3.94 -15.59 17.89
N VAL A 405 -2.94 -15.07 18.61
CA VAL A 405 -1.67 -15.79 18.77
C VAL A 405 -1.06 -15.49 20.13
N GLU A 406 -1.17 -16.48 21.03
CA GLU A 406 -0.28 -16.62 22.18
C GLU A 406 1.18 -16.67 21.69
N ASN A 407 2.06 -15.98 22.42
CA ASN A 407 3.52 -15.93 22.27
C ASN A 407 4.07 -15.04 21.14
N SER A 408 4.10 -13.74 21.40
CA SER A 408 5.16 -12.84 20.91
C SER A 408 5.78 -12.08 22.09
N THR A 409 6.41 -12.79 23.02
CA THR A 409 7.26 -12.24 24.09
C THR A 409 8.63 -11.77 23.59
N VAL A 410 8.71 -11.28 22.35
CA VAL A 410 9.89 -10.56 21.85
C VAL A 410 9.43 -9.37 21.00
N ALA A 411 8.61 -8.50 21.60
CA ALA A 411 8.53 -7.11 21.15
C ALA A 411 9.84 -6.43 21.58
N ASN A 412 10.89 -6.63 20.78
CA ASN A 412 12.09 -5.81 20.88
C ASN A 412 11.66 -4.35 20.68
N GLN A 413 12.01 -3.52 21.64
CA GLN A 413 11.79 -2.07 21.60
C GLN A 413 12.32 -1.53 20.28
N SER A 414 11.41 -1.07 19.42
CA SER A 414 11.75 -0.39 18.17
C SER A 414 12.56 0.87 18.48
N PRO A 415 13.69 1.12 17.80
CA PRO A 415 14.34 2.42 17.87
C PRO A 415 13.38 3.46 17.26
N ALA A 416 13.12 4.54 17.99
CA ALA A 416 12.35 5.70 17.55
C ALA A 416 10.92 5.42 17.00
N GLY A 417 9.96 5.18 17.89
CA GLY A 417 8.56 5.60 17.67
C GLY A 417 7.57 4.62 17.02
N LEU A 418 7.98 3.45 16.54
CA LEU A 418 7.04 2.49 15.92
C LEU A 418 6.59 1.40 16.91
N GLN A 419 5.46 1.67 17.58
CA GLN A 419 4.71 0.72 18.43
C GLN A 419 3.64 -0.02 17.62
N TYR A 420 3.18 -1.18 18.11
CA TYR A 420 2.00 -1.86 17.56
C TYR A 420 0.81 -0.89 17.47
N LEU A 421 0.31 -0.65 16.27
CA LEU A 421 -0.86 0.21 16.06
C LEU A 421 -2.12 -0.59 16.40
N SER A 422 -2.76 -0.26 17.54
CA SER A 422 -4.08 -0.79 17.83
C SER A 422 -5.08 -0.26 16.82
N LEU A 423 -5.75 -1.17 16.11
CA LEU A 423 -6.85 -0.84 15.18
C LEU A 423 -8.20 -0.75 15.89
N ASN A 424 -8.21 -0.84 17.22
CA ASN A 424 -9.35 -0.60 18.09
C ASN A 424 -9.01 0.54 19.06
N GLY A 425 -9.89 1.52 19.18
CA GLY A 425 -9.69 2.68 20.05
C GLY A 425 -9.36 3.96 19.30
N HIS A 426 -8.87 4.96 20.02
CA HIS A 426 -8.79 6.34 19.53
C HIS A 426 -7.43 6.64 18.85
N ILE A 427 -7.47 7.23 17.65
CA ILE A 427 -6.30 7.71 16.91
C ILE A 427 -6.61 9.09 16.29
N GLY A 428 -5.76 10.10 16.57
CA GLY A 428 -6.02 11.46 16.09
C GLY A 428 -7.40 11.94 16.54
N GLU A 429 -8.27 12.26 15.58
CA GLU A 429 -9.66 12.66 15.84
C GLU A 429 -10.69 11.52 15.59
N HIS A 430 -10.24 10.29 15.33
CA HIS A 430 -11.08 9.16 14.92
C HIS A 430 -11.10 8.01 15.95
N ASP A 431 -12.26 7.37 16.09
CA ASP A 431 -12.45 6.17 16.90
C ASP A 431 -12.52 4.92 16.03
N LEU A 432 -11.46 4.12 16.05
CA LEU A 432 -11.36 2.89 15.26
C LEU A 432 -12.12 1.73 15.92
N GLN A 433 -12.87 0.98 15.11
CA GLN A 433 -13.69 -0.17 15.53
C GLN A 433 -13.14 -1.51 15.01
N GLY A 434 -11.87 -1.54 14.60
CA GLY A 434 -11.29 -2.67 13.89
C GLY A 434 -11.74 -2.75 12.43
N ILE A 435 -11.28 -3.79 11.75
CA ILE A 435 -11.62 -4.05 10.35
C ILE A 435 -13.09 -4.44 10.22
N ALA A 436 -13.82 -3.82 9.29
CA ALA A 436 -15.21 -4.14 9.01
C ALA A 436 -15.38 -5.61 8.60
N ARG A 437 -16.44 -6.24 9.10
CA ARG A 437 -16.78 -7.63 8.83
C ARG A 437 -18.24 -7.75 8.39
N ASP A 438 -18.47 -8.56 7.38
CA ASP A 438 -19.80 -9.02 7.00
C ASP A 438 -20.17 -10.22 7.87
N GLU A 439 -21.44 -10.35 8.27
CA GLU A 439 -21.93 -11.53 8.99
C GLU A 439 -22.71 -12.44 8.04
N TRP A 440 -22.46 -13.75 8.13
CA TRP A 440 -23.21 -14.75 7.36
C TRP A 440 -23.59 -15.95 8.22
N ASN A 441 -24.90 -16.12 8.42
CA ASN A 441 -25.46 -17.38 8.90
C ASN A 441 -25.59 -18.35 7.72
N ILE A 442 -24.87 -19.47 7.76
CA ILE A 442 -24.82 -20.45 6.65
C ILE A 442 -26.16 -21.12 6.34
N ASN A 443 -27.14 -21.03 7.24
CA ASN A 443 -28.50 -21.52 7.00
C ASN A 443 -29.42 -20.47 6.35
N SER A 444 -28.91 -19.25 6.16
CA SER A 444 -29.62 -18.15 5.50
C SER A 444 -29.08 -17.93 4.09
N ALA A 445 -29.80 -17.11 3.30
CA ALA A 445 -29.32 -16.67 2.00
C ALA A 445 -27.93 -16.02 2.14
N ALA A 446 -27.01 -16.37 1.25
CA ALA A 446 -25.67 -15.81 1.25
C ALA A 446 -25.72 -14.31 0.90
N PRO A 447 -24.86 -13.48 1.53
CA PRO A 447 -24.77 -12.07 1.21
C PRO A 447 -24.21 -11.87 -0.20
N THR A 448 -24.67 -10.81 -0.87
CA THR A 448 -24.07 -10.33 -2.12
C THR A 448 -22.81 -9.57 -1.77
N LEU A 449 -21.65 -10.10 -2.13
CA LEU A 449 -20.34 -9.53 -1.80
C LEU A 449 -19.49 -9.35 -3.06
N SER A 450 -18.53 -8.44 -2.97
CA SER A 450 -17.51 -8.19 -3.98
C SER A 450 -16.21 -7.69 -3.33
N LEU A 451 -15.12 -7.73 -4.08
CA LEU A 451 -13.85 -7.10 -3.71
C LEU A 451 -13.05 -6.69 -4.95
N ASN A 452 -12.20 -5.68 -4.81
CA ASN A 452 -11.25 -5.27 -5.83
C ASN A 452 -9.97 -6.13 -5.84
N GLY A 453 -9.11 -5.92 -6.84
CA GLY A 453 -7.77 -6.52 -6.88
C GLY A 453 -6.89 -6.09 -5.69
N THR A 454 -6.12 -6.98 -5.09
CA THR A 454 -5.25 -6.67 -3.92
C THR A 454 -5.98 -5.99 -2.77
N SER A 455 -7.22 -6.39 -2.53
CA SER A 455 -8.02 -6.02 -1.37
C SER A 455 -8.59 -7.27 -0.69
N SER A 456 -9.25 -7.10 0.45
CA SER A 456 -9.74 -8.23 1.25
C SER A 456 -11.12 -7.96 1.85
N ARG A 457 -11.92 -9.02 1.93
CA ARG A 457 -13.21 -9.06 2.61
C ARG A 457 -13.15 -10.00 3.81
N PHE A 458 -13.80 -9.62 4.91
CA PHE A 458 -13.80 -10.37 6.16
C PHE A 458 -15.24 -10.80 6.44
N VAL A 459 -15.49 -12.11 6.41
CA VAL A 459 -16.84 -12.67 6.59
C VAL A 459 -16.84 -13.54 7.83
N GLU A 460 -17.61 -13.14 8.82
CA GLU A 460 -17.85 -13.97 9.99
C GLU A 460 -18.99 -14.95 9.73
N ILE A 461 -18.67 -16.24 9.84
CA ILE A 461 -19.54 -17.35 9.54
C ILE A 461 -20.04 -17.96 10.84
N SER A 462 -21.36 -18.15 10.93
CA SER A 462 -22.03 -18.89 12.01
C SER A 462 -23.04 -19.88 11.42
N ALA A 463 -23.34 -20.96 12.15
CA ALA A 463 -24.38 -21.92 11.77
C ALA A 463 -25.70 -21.78 12.55
N ALA A 464 -25.80 -20.81 13.48
CA ALA A 464 -26.79 -20.86 14.56
C ALA A 464 -26.83 -22.27 15.22
N ASP A 465 -27.85 -22.59 16.02
CA ASP A 465 -27.91 -23.84 16.82
C ASP A 465 -28.10 -25.14 15.99
N SER A 466 -27.71 -25.15 14.72
CA SER A 466 -27.79 -26.30 13.80
C SER A 466 -26.39 -26.87 13.52
N PRO A 467 -25.80 -27.63 14.45
CA PRO A 467 -24.50 -28.25 14.24
C PRO A 467 -24.56 -29.32 13.16
N GLY A 468 -23.44 -29.52 12.46
CA GLY A 468 -23.35 -30.54 11.42
C GLY A 468 -22.16 -30.35 10.50
N ILE A 469 -22.06 -31.22 9.51
CA ILE A 469 -21.01 -31.14 8.48
C ILE A 469 -21.57 -30.35 7.30
N VAL A 470 -20.85 -29.31 6.90
CA VAL A 470 -21.28 -28.36 5.87
C VAL A 470 -20.18 -28.23 4.83
N ARG A 471 -20.57 -28.28 3.55
CA ARG A 471 -19.70 -27.89 2.45
C ARG A 471 -19.86 -26.42 2.16
N LEU A 472 -18.76 -25.68 2.31
CA LEU A 472 -18.65 -24.28 1.92
C LEU A 472 -18.00 -24.16 0.54
N CYS A 473 -18.56 -23.29 -0.29
CA CYS A 473 -17.98 -22.89 -1.56
C CYS A 473 -17.87 -21.38 -1.62
N VAL A 474 -16.68 -20.87 -1.93
CA VAL A 474 -16.39 -19.46 -2.17
C VAL A 474 -15.81 -19.37 -3.56
N SER A 475 -16.42 -18.61 -4.45
CA SER A 475 -15.95 -18.52 -5.84
C SER A 475 -16.04 -17.11 -6.40
N SER A 476 -15.14 -16.82 -7.33
CA SER A 476 -15.15 -15.64 -8.17
C SER A 476 -14.60 -16.00 -9.55
N GLN A 477 -14.40 -14.99 -10.40
CA GLN A 477 -13.65 -15.15 -11.64
C GLN A 477 -12.22 -15.60 -11.33
N SER A 478 -11.64 -16.49 -12.15
CA SER A 478 -10.28 -17.01 -11.92
C SER A 478 -9.20 -15.91 -11.96
N SER A 479 -9.46 -14.82 -12.68
CA SER A 479 -8.63 -13.61 -12.72
C SER A 479 -8.51 -12.90 -11.37
N ALA A 480 -9.44 -13.11 -10.42
CA ALA A 480 -9.36 -12.58 -9.06
C ALA A 480 -8.19 -13.18 -8.26
N GLN A 481 -7.71 -14.37 -8.63
CA GLN A 481 -6.61 -15.06 -7.92
C GLN A 481 -6.88 -15.14 -6.41
N LEU A 482 -8.00 -15.76 -6.05
CA LEU A 482 -8.48 -15.77 -4.67
C LEU A 482 -7.45 -16.38 -3.71
N GLN A 483 -7.24 -15.67 -2.60
CA GLN A 483 -6.46 -16.11 -1.45
C GLN A 483 -7.36 -16.18 -0.22
N ILE A 484 -7.63 -17.39 0.28
CA ILE A 484 -8.60 -17.59 1.37
C ILE A 484 -7.88 -18.09 2.64
N THR A 485 -8.21 -17.46 3.77
CA THR A 485 -7.81 -17.87 5.12
C THR A 485 -9.05 -18.11 5.98
N LEU A 486 -9.05 -19.18 6.74
CA LEU A 486 -10.08 -19.52 7.72
C LEU A 486 -9.49 -19.51 9.13
N ILE A 487 -10.18 -18.89 10.08
CA ILE A 487 -9.82 -18.87 11.49
C ILE A 487 -11.04 -19.32 12.30
N LYS A 488 -10.91 -20.35 13.13
CA LYS A 488 -11.96 -20.67 14.12
C LYS A 488 -11.89 -19.63 15.23
N LEU A 489 -12.98 -18.90 15.48
CA LEU A 489 -13.02 -17.92 16.55
C LEU A 489 -13.17 -18.64 17.91
N PRO A 490 -12.53 -18.15 18.99
CA PRO A 490 -12.75 -18.70 20.32
C PRO A 490 -14.23 -18.64 20.69
N SER A 491 -14.77 -19.74 21.25
CA SER A 491 -16.09 -19.72 21.88
C SER A 491 -16.05 -18.66 23.00
N ALA A 492 -17.03 -17.76 23.04
CA ALA A 492 -17.05 -16.68 24.01
C ALA A 492 -16.87 -17.22 25.45
N ALA A 493 -15.78 -16.83 26.12
CA ALA A 493 -15.90 -16.51 27.54
C ALA A 493 -16.85 -15.30 27.64
N PRO A 494 -17.71 -15.22 28.66
CA PRO A 494 -18.91 -14.37 28.67
C PRO A 494 -18.64 -12.96 28.17
N ASP A 495 -19.56 -12.45 27.35
CA ASP A 495 -19.54 -11.13 26.74
C ASP A 495 -18.89 -10.09 27.67
N GLN A 496 -17.66 -9.71 27.33
CA GLN A 496 -17.20 -8.39 27.71
C GLN A 496 -18.14 -7.43 27.02
N ASN A 497 -19.11 -6.96 27.80
CA ASN A 497 -19.39 -5.54 27.93
C ASN A 497 -20.22 -5.24 29.19
N GLY A 498 -20.55 -6.24 30.00
CA GLY A 498 -21.51 -6.03 31.09
C GLY A 498 -22.90 -5.63 30.57
N ARG A 499 -23.26 -5.98 29.33
CA ARG A 499 -24.65 -5.84 28.86
C ARG A 499 -25.13 -7.07 28.11
N GLN A 500 -26.10 -7.72 28.73
CA GLN A 500 -26.97 -8.75 28.21
C GLN A 500 -27.81 -8.27 27.02
N PRO A 501 -28.41 -9.20 26.24
CA PRO A 501 -29.18 -8.91 25.06
C PRO A 501 -30.48 -8.20 25.45
N HIS A 502 -30.68 -6.97 24.99
CA HIS A 502 -32.01 -6.38 25.01
C HIS A 502 -32.76 -6.79 23.74
N LEU A 503 -33.59 -7.82 23.93
CA LEU A 503 -34.88 -7.94 23.29
C LEU A 503 -35.56 -6.56 23.20
N ALA A 504 -36.00 -6.23 22.00
CA ALA A 504 -36.85 -5.08 21.75
C ALA A 504 -38.17 -5.16 22.54
N ALA A 505 -38.62 -3.99 22.99
CA ALA A 505 -40.01 -3.62 23.29
C ALA A 505 -40.75 -4.37 24.42
N ARG A 506 -40.70 -3.82 25.63
CA ARG A 506 -41.81 -3.08 26.29
C ARG A 506 -41.44 -2.71 27.72
#